data_AF-A0A815RI18-F1
#
_entry.id   AF-A0A815RI18-F1
#
_cell.length_a   1.000
_cell.length_b   1.000
_cell.length_c   1.000
_cell.angle_alpha   90.00
_cell.angle_beta   90.00
_cell.angle_gamma   90.00
#
_symmetry.space_group_name_H-M   'P 1'
#
loop_
_entity.id
_entity.type
_entity.pdbx_description
1 polymer ?
#
loop_
_entity_poly.entity_id
_entity_poly.type
_entity_poly.pdbx_seq_one_letter_code
_entity_poly.pdbx_strand_id
1 'polypeptide(L)'
;MPNRGFQSSVDLTMNFGLGQNALIDSLVIVWNDDKKQVIKTPKVDQLLVLDYQKANQIFKFITPVISTQFTDITNQTLDFQHIENDYVDYNRDILLRQKYSTEGPALAIGDVNGDGLDDAYIGGSQEHPKFLYIQQKNGKMLPAKTEAFNRDNYLEIVDAIFFDADNDKDLDLYVVTGSNEYDPDAPQLRDRLYMNDGKGKGNYMVQTSKQTGFFTKGQVRKMRVINGLGGKKEVVLIMDLIINIPDKEAPFFLELLKKFDFVKVKQTENAQVLEGLESSLKQMKSMREGKLRKPSISELFYNE
;
A
#
# COMPACT_ATOMS: atom_id res chain seq x y z
N MET A 1 14.94 29.26 -11.19
CA MET A 1 14.47 28.65 -12.46
C MET A 1 13.88 27.28 -12.12
N PRO A 2 12.57 27.04 -12.29
CA PRO A 2 12.08 25.69 -12.18
C PRO A 2 12.62 24.91 -13.38
N ASN A 3 13.38 23.84 -13.13
CA ASN A 3 13.84 22.92 -14.14
C ASN A 3 13.45 21.51 -13.74
N ARG A 4 12.68 20.85 -14.59
CA ARG A 4 12.73 19.41 -14.84
C ARG A 4 12.41 19.21 -16.31
N GLY A 5 13.43 19.24 -17.18
CA GLY A 5 13.32 18.90 -18.61
C GLY A 5 12.38 19.79 -19.47
N PHE A 6 12.69 19.94 -20.75
CA PHE A 6 11.92 20.79 -21.68
C PHE A 6 10.42 20.43 -21.76
N GLN A 7 10.06 19.16 -21.58
CA GLN A 7 8.67 18.66 -21.63
C GLN A 7 7.98 18.53 -20.26
N SER A 8 8.59 19.03 -19.19
CA SER A 8 7.96 19.08 -17.85
C SER A 8 8.14 20.46 -17.23
N SER A 9 7.97 21.51 -18.06
CA SER A 9 7.80 22.86 -17.57
C SER A 9 6.41 22.99 -16.94
N VAL A 10 6.37 23.51 -15.71
CA VAL A 10 5.14 23.86 -15.04
C VAL A 10 4.83 25.29 -15.43
N ASP A 11 3.61 25.57 -15.88
CA ASP A 11 3.17 26.95 -16.09
C ASP A 11 3.39 27.75 -14.80
N LEU A 12 3.90 28.98 -14.92
CA LEU A 12 4.07 29.89 -13.78
C LEU A 12 2.71 30.44 -13.30
N THR A 13 1.66 30.24 -14.10
CA THR A 13 0.29 30.62 -13.79
C THR A 13 -0.37 29.54 -12.93
N MET A 14 -0.65 29.87 -11.67
CA MET A 14 -1.45 29.03 -10.79
C MET A 14 -2.94 29.32 -10.99
N ASN A 15 -3.72 28.29 -11.32
CA ASN A 15 -5.17 28.40 -11.50
C ASN A 15 -5.89 27.80 -10.29
N PHE A 16 -6.83 28.57 -9.71
CA PHE A 16 -7.62 28.15 -8.55
C PHE A 16 -9.11 28.12 -8.91
N GLY A 17 -9.72 26.94 -8.88
CA GLY A 17 -11.17 26.79 -9.03
C GLY A 17 -11.87 27.02 -7.70
N LEU A 18 -12.68 28.08 -7.61
CA LEU A 18 -13.29 28.51 -6.34
C LEU A 18 -14.79 28.15 -6.19
N GLY A 19 -15.40 27.56 -7.23
CA GLY A 19 -16.84 27.31 -7.28
C GLY A 19 -17.65 28.58 -7.56
N GLN A 20 -18.99 28.50 -7.43
CA GLN A 20 -19.89 29.63 -7.72
C GLN A 20 -19.92 30.63 -6.55
N ASN A 21 -19.90 31.94 -6.86
CA ASN A 21 -20.05 33.04 -5.89
C ASN A 21 -19.02 33.02 -4.74
N ALA A 22 -17.78 32.59 -5.01
CA ALA A 22 -16.76 32.50 -3.99
C ALA A 22 -16.38 33.88 -3.42
N LEU A 23 -16.50 34.01 -2.10
CA LEU A 23 -15.96 35.13 -1.34
C LEU A 23 -14.63 34.71 -0.74
N ILE A 24 -13.55 35.33 -1.19
CA ILE A 24 -12.22 35.09 -0.67
C ILE A 24 -11.96 36.13 0.43
N ASP A 25 -11.72 35.70 1.67
CA ASP A 25 -11.30 36.62 2.73
C ASP A 25 -9.87 37.14 2.47
N SER A 26 -8.94 36.25 2.17
CA SER A 26 -7.57 36.63 1.82
C SER A 26 -6.85 35.61 0.94
N LEU A 27 -5.90 36.12 0.15
CA LEU A 27 -4.86 35.36 -0.52
C LEU A 27 -3.53 35.65 0.18
N VAL A 28 -2.88 34.60 0.70
CA VAL A 28 -1.57 34.69 1.36
C VAL A 28 -0.54 34.04 0.44
N ILE A 29 0.44 34.82 0.02
CA ILE A 29 1.55 34.38 -0.81
C ILE A 29 2.77 34.27 0.10
N VAL A 30 3.34 33.08 0.22
CA VAL A 30 4.59 32.83 0.95
C VAL A 30 5.68 32.54 -0.07
N TRP A 31 6.77 33.30 -0.03
CA TRP A 31 7.92 33.15 -0.91
C TRP A 31 8.97 32.23 -0.29
N ASN A 32 9.96 31.81 -1.08
CA ASN A 32 10.97 30.82 -0.67
C ASN A 32 11.89 31.27 0.47
N ASP A 33 11.86 32.55 0.86
CA ASP A 33 12.65 33.14 1.95
C ASP A 33 11.79 33.48 3.19
N ASP A 34 10.63 32.82 3.31
CA ASP A 34 9.61 33.05 4.34
C ASP A 34 8.98 34.45 4.33
N LYS A 35 9.32 35.35 3.40
CA LYS A 35 8.54 36.58 3.25
C LYS A 35 7.15 36.26 2.72
N LYS A 36 6.18 37.05 3.14
CA LYS A 36 4.80 36.94 2.68
C LYS A 36 4.22 38.27 2.23
N GLN A 37 3.31 38.16 1.28
CA GLN A 37 2.36 39.19 0.90
C GLN A 37 0.95 38.69 1.21
N VAL A 38 0.09 39.57 1.76
CA VAL A 38 -1.32 39.26 1.99
C VAL A 38 -2.17 40.21 1.14
N ILE A 39 -3.03 39.65 0.30
CA ILE A 39 -4.04 40.40 -0.46
C ILE A 39 -5.39 40.09 0.19
N LYS A 40 -6.01 41.08 0.82
CA LYS A 40 -7.34 40.93 1.43
C LYS A 40 -8.43 41.12 0.39
N THR A 41 -9.49 40.33 0.52
CA THR A 41 -10.69 40.39 -0.32
C THR A 41 -10.41 40.51 -1.81
N PRO A 42 -9.54 39.65 -2.41
CA PRO A 42 -9.29 39.70 -3.84
C PRO A 42 -10.57 39.39 -4.61
N LYS A 43 -10.81 40.12 -5.71
CA LYS A 43 -11.89 39.77 -6.64
C LYS A 43 -11.58 38.42 -7.30
N VAL A 44 -12.62 37.65 -7.58
CA VAL A 44 -12.54 36.40 -8.36
C VAL A 44 -12.43 36.69 -9.86
N ASP A 45 -12.17 35.64 -10.65
CA ASP A 45 -12.16 35.67 -12.13
C ASP A 45 -11.21 36.71 -12.75
N GLN A 46 -10.03 36.87 -12.16
CA GLN A 46 -8.99 37.77 -12.65
C GLN A 46 -7.60 37.13 -12.56
N LEU A 47 -6.70 37.60 -13.41
CA LEU A 47 -5.28 37.33 -13.30
C LEU A 47 -4.64 38.27 -12.27
N LEU A 48 -4.10 37.70 -11.19
CA LEU A 48 -3.31 38.45 -10.20
C LEU A 48 -1.82 38.30 -10.50
N VAL A 49 -1.16 39.42 -10.84
CA VAL A 49 0.30 39.46 -10.98
C VAL A 49 0.92 39.71 -9.61
N LEU A 50 1.69 38.74 -9.13
CA LEU A 50 2.35 38.78 -7.82
C LEU A 50 3.74 39.38 -7.95
N ASP A 51 4.12 40.23 -6.99
CA ASP A 51 5.41 40.93 -6.98
C ASP A 51 6.09 40.73 -5.63
N TYR A 52 7.28 40.13 -5.67
CA TYR A 52 8.07 39.85 -4.48
C TYR A 52 8.42 41.13 -3.69
N GLN A 53 8.52 42.30 -4.33
CA GLN A 53 8.76 43.57 -3.62
C GLN A 53 7.62 43.94 -2.64
N LYS A 54 6.43 43.34 -2.81
CA LYS A 54 5.27 43.54 -1.92
C LYS A 54 5.26 42.58 -0.72
N ALA A 55 6.24 41.69 -0.61
CA ALA A 55 6.37 40.74 0.50
C ALA A 55 6.95 41.42 1.75
N ASN A 56 6.11 42.20 2.45
CA ASN A 56 6.52 43.07 3.56
C ASN A 56 6.38 42.46 4.96
N GLN A 57 5.98 41.20 5.04
CA GLN A 57 5.81 40.47 6.30
C GLN A 57 6.60 39.18 6.28
N ILE A 58 6.89 38.61 7.44
CA ILE A 58 7.45 37.25 7.55
C ILE A 58 6.30 36.29 7.84
N PHE A 59 6.23 35.21 7.07
CA PHE A 59 5.39 34.07 7.36
C PHE A 59 5.98 33.31 8.53
N LYS A 60 5.14 33.05 9.52
CA LYS A 60 5.43 32.11 10.59
C LYS A 60 4.44 30.98 10.41
N PHE A 61 4.94 29.80 10.12
CA PHE A 61 4.10 28.62 10.09
C PHE A 61 3.52 28.42 11.49
N ILE A 62 2.21 28.63 11.62
CA ILE A 62 1.50 28.27 12.84
C ILE A 62 1.17 26.81 12.67
N THR A 63 1.87 25.94 13.39
CA THR A 63 1.48 24.53 13.48
C THR A 63 0.07 24.51 14.06
N PRO A 64 -0.96 24.07 13.30
CA PRO A 64 -2.29 23.98 13.84
C PRO A 64 -2.22 23.04 15.05
N VAL A 65 -2.72 23.51 16.20
CA VAL A 65 -2.93 22.62 17.35
C VAL A 65 -4.11 21.74 16.99
N ILE A 66 -3.83 20.62 16.36
CA ILE A 66 -4.83 19.60 16.09
C ILE A 66 -5.14 18.95 17.43
N SER A 67 -6.35 19.16 17.95
CA SER A 67 -6.86 18.34 19.05
C SER A 67 -7.04 16.93 18.50
N THR A 68 -6.11 16.03 18.82
CA THR A 68 -6.22 14.62 18.48
C THR A 68 -7.08 13.93 19.53
N GLN A 69 -7.96 13.04 19.09
CA GLN A 69 -8.70 12.16 20.01
C GLN A 69 -7.81 11.04 20.58
N PHE A 70 -6.64 10.83 19.95
CA PHE A 70 -5.67 9.82 20.32
C PHE A 70 -4.39 10.49 20.85
N THR A 71 -3.77 9.83 21.82
CA THR A 71 -2.46 10.19 22.34
C THR A 71 -1.47 9.12 21.93
N ASP A 72 -0.28 9.51 21.47
CA ASP A 72 0.80 8.57 21.20
C ASP A 72 1.35 8.02 22.53
N ILE A 73 1.23 6.70 22.70
CA ILE A 73 1.71 5.96 23.87
C ILE A 73 2.83 4.97 23.51
N THR A 74 3.39 5.03 22.30
CA THR A 74 4.32 4.01 21.77
C THR A 74 5.48 3.76 22.74
N ASN A 75 6.14 4.84 23.18
CA ASN A 75 7.28 4.80 24.12
C ASN A 75 6.94 4.26 25.52
N GLN A 76 5.65 4.06 25.84
CA GLN A 76 5.19 3.59 27.14
C GLN A 76 4.72 2.13 27.10
N THR A 77 4.39 1.62 25.91
CA THR A 77 3.59 0.41 25.75
C THR A 77 4.30 -0.68 24.95
N LEU A 78 4.97 -0.37 23.85
CA LEU A 78 5.52 -1.35 22.92
C LEU A 78 6.93 -0.98 22.47
N ASP A 79 7.88 -1.89 22.71
CA ASP A 79 9.24 -1.81 22.19
C ASP A 79 9.38 -2.73 20.98
N PHE A 80 9.01 -2.21 19.80
CA PHE A 80 9.08 -2.91 18.53
C PHE A 80 9.45 -1.93 17.42
N GLN A 81 10.34 -2.36 16.53
CA GLN A 81 10.65 -1.65 15.31
C GLN A 81 10.71 -2.67 14.16
N HIS A 82 9.89 -2.44 13.13
CA HIS A 82 9.96 -3.23 11.90
C HIS A 82 11.28 -2.95 11.19
N ILE A 83 11.90 -4.01 10.67
CA ILE A 83 13.08 -3.95 9.82
C ILE A 83 12.72 -4.65 8.52
N GLU A 84 12.92 -3.96 7.42
CA GLU A 84 12.61 -4.47 6.08
C GLU A 84 13.87 -5.05 5.43
N ASN A 85 13.69 -5.99 4.50
CA ASN A 85 14.77 -6.49 3.66
C ASN A 85 15.14 -5.49 2.54
N ASP A 86 16.27 -5.73 1.88
CA ASP A 86 16.82 -4.86 0.83
C ASP A 86 16.44 -5.30 -0.59
N TYR A 87 15.48 -6.22 -0.75
CA TYR A 87 15.04 -6.67 -2.06
C TYR A 87 14.45 -5.51 -2.89
N VAL A 88 14.65 -5.57 -4.21
CA VAL A 88 14.24 -4.53 -5.15
C VAL A 88 13.46 -5.14 -6.30
N ASP A 89 12.13 -5.11 -6.19
CA ASP A 89 11.20 -5.64 -7.19
C ASP A 89 11.46 -5.08 -8.59
N TYR A 90 11.89 -3.83 -8.70
CA TYR A 90 12.13 -3.17 -9.99
C TYR A 90 13.21 -3.86 -10.84
N ASN A 91 14.11 -4.64 -10.21
CA ASN A 91 15.10 -5.44 -10.93
C ASN A 91 14.44 -6.60 -11.69
N ARG A 92 13.33 -7.12 -11.17
CA ARG A 92 12.50 -8.14 -11.82
C ARG A 92 11.48 -7.50 -12.76
N ASP A 93 10.72 -6.54 -12.24
CA ASP A 93 9.59 -5.91 -12.90
C ASP A 93 9.76 -4.38 -12.95
N ILE A 94 10.45 -3.90 -13.98
CA ILE A 94 10.91 -2.50 -14.14
C ILE A 94 9.75 -1.48 -14.12
N LEU A 95 8.53 -1.92 -14.46
CA LEU A 95 7.35 -1.06 -14.60
C LEU A 95 6.45 -1.03 -13.36
N LEU A 96 6.83 -1.69 -12.26
CA LEU A 96 6.07 -1.59 -11.02
C LEU A 96 6.07 -0.16 -10.48
N ARG A 97 4.93 0.25 -9.93
CA ARG A 97 4.77 1.57 -9.31
C ARG A 97 5.24 1.61 -7.85
N GLN A 98 5.34 0.45 -7.22
CA GLN A 98 5.71 0.26 -5.82
C GLN A 98 6.36 -1.13 -5.64
N LYS A 99 7.06 -1.34 -4.52
CA LYS A 99 7.53 -2.68 -4.12
C LYS A 99 6.39 -3.45 -3.48
N TYR A 100 6.20 -4.68 -3.94
CA TYR A 100 5.28 -5.67 -3.41
C TYR A 100 6.03 -6.75 -2.60
N SER A 101 7.36 -6.72 -2.50
CA SER A 101 8.10 -7.55 -1.54
C SER A 101 8.05 -7.04 -0.10
N THR A 102 7.58 -5.80 0.13
CA THR A 102 7.67 -5.09 1.41
C THR A 102 6.28 -4.66 1.93
N GLU A 103 5.31 -5.55 1.85
CA GLU A 103 3.92 -5.25 2.26
C GLU A 103 3.62 -5.56 3.73
N GLY A 104 4.56 -6.23 4.41
CA GLY A 104 4.51 -6.42 5.85
C GLY A 104 4.89 -5.16 6.66
N PRO A 105 4.95 -5.29 7.99
CA PRO A 105 4.57 -6.47 8.76
C PRO A 105 3.05 -6.52 8.97
N ALA A 106 2.49 -7.73 8.97
CA ALA A 106 1.10 -7.93 9.39
C ALA A 106 0.89 -7.63 10.88
N LEU A 107 -0.32 -7.22 11.26
CA LEU A 107 -0.77 -7.05 12.64
C LEU A 107 -2.08 -7.81 12.85
N ALA A 108 -2.12 -8.65 13.89
CA ALA A 108 -3.36 -9.26 14.37
C ALA A 108 -3.54 -8.98 15.87
N ILE A 109 -4.77 -8.70 16.28
CA ILE A 109 -5.14 -8.39 17.67
C ILE A 109 -6.17 -9.41 18.16
N GLY A 110 -5.99 -9.93 19.37
CA GLY A 110 -6.93 -10.84 20.01
C GLY A 110 -6.45 -11.32 21.38
N ASP A 111 -7.36 -11.70 22.25
CA ASP A 111 -7.06 -12.27 23.58
C ASP A 111 -6.61 -13.74 23.45
N VAL A 112 -5.32 -13.95 23.20
CA VAL A 112 -4.79 -15.30 22.91
C VAL A 112 -4.56 -16.13 24.17
N ASN A 113 -4.61 -15.48 25.34
CA ASN A 113 -4.34 -16.10 26.62
C ASN A 113 -5.59 -16.26 27.52
N GLY A 114 -6.70 -15.63 27.15
CA GLY A 114 -8.00 -15.72 27.81
C GLY A 114 -8.15 -14.85 29.05
N ASP A 115 -7.35 -13.79 29.21
CA ASP A 115 -7.40 -12.89 30.38
C ASP A 115 -8.29 -11.66 30.20
N GLY A 116 -8.91 -11.52 29.03
CA GLY A 116 -9.79 -10.42 28.66
C GLY A 116 -9.05 -9.17 28.17
N LEU A 117 -7.74 -9.23 27.93
CA LEU A 117 -6.94 -8.16 27.34
C LEU A 117 -6.57 -8.47 25.89
N ASP A 118 -6.42 -7.42 25.08
CA ASP A 118 -6.01 -7.56 23.68
C ASP A 118 -4.50 -7.84 23.58
N ASP A 119 -4.13 -9.03 23.11
CA ASP A 119 -2.75 -9.35 22.74
C ASP A 119 -2.49 -9.01 21.26
N ALA A 120 -1.22 -8.91 20.87
CA ALA A 120 -0.84 -8.50 19.51
C ALA A 120 0.19 -9.44 18.89
N TYR A 121 -0.15 -10.02 17.73
CA TYR A 121 0.85 -10.62 16.85
C TYR A 121 1.34 -9.58 15.85
N ILE A 122 2.66 -9.45 15.73
CA ILE A 122 3.33 -8.61 14.75
C ILE A 122 4.18 -9.54 13.87
N GLY A 123 3.86 -9.54 12.58
CA GLY A 123 4.64 -10.21 11.56
C GLY A 123 6.03 -9.60 11.42
N GLY A 124 6.81 -10.16 10.51
CA GLY A 124 8.13 -9.65 10.20
C GLY A 124 8.43 -9.91 8.75
N SER A 125 9.35 -9.11 8.22
CA SER A 125 9.89 -9.36 6.90
C SER A 125 10.68 -10.67 6.88
N GLN A 126 11.04 -11.12 5.68
CA GLN A 126 11.94 -12.25 5.54
C GLN A 126 13.27 -12.03 6.31
N GLU A 127 13.78 -13.11 6.93
CA GLU A 127 14.92 -13.17 7.84
C GLU A 127 14.77 -12.38 9.16
N HIS A 128 13.63 -11.73 9.37
CA HIS A 128 13.36 -10.98 10.60
C HIS A 128 12.38 -11.72 11.53
N PRO A 129 12.54 -11.56 12.86
CA PRO A 129 11.68 -12.22 13.82
C PRO A 129 10.23 -11.75 13.70
N LYS A 130 9.30 -12.65 14.03
CA LYS A 130 7.88 -12.34 14.27
C LYS A 130 7.60 -12.48 15.76
N PHE A 131 6.72 -11.64 16.29
CA PHE A 131 6.49 -11.56 17.73
C PHE A 131 5.02 -11.69 18.07
N LEU A 132 4.73 -12.43 19.13
CA LEU A 132 3.50 -12.27 19.88
C LEU A 132 3.84 -11.42 21.11
N TYR A 133 3.06 -10.38 21.35
CA TYR A 133 3.13 -9.55 22.53
C TYR A 133 1.87 -9.75 23.37
N ILE A 134 2.09 -10.02 24.66
CA ILE A 134 1.03 -10.20 25.64
C ILE A 134 0.82 -8.91 26.42
N GLN A 135 -0.40 -8.41 26.43
CA GLN A 135 -0.76 -7.22 27.16
C GLN A 135 -0.78 -7.51 28.67
N GLN A 136 -0.16 -6.63 29.42
CA GLN A 136 -0.20 -6.64 30.88
C GLN A 136 -1.30 -5.71 31.36
N LYS A 137 -1.84 -5.94 32.57
CA LYS A 137 -2.89 -5.09 33.17
C LYS A 137 -2.56 -3.59 33.28
N ASN A 138 -1.28 -3.24 33.20
CA ASN A 138 -0.81 -1.85 33.20
C ASN A 138 -0.69 -1.25 31.78
N GLY A 139 -1.16 -1.96 30.74
CA GLY A 139 -1.12 -1.54 29.34
C GLY A 139 0.23 -1.73 28.65
N LYS A 140 1.22 -2.38 29.29
CA LYS A 140 2.50 -2.73 28.63
C LYS A 140 2.36 -4.01 27.82
N MET A 141 3.00 -4.05 26.65
CA MET A 141 3.08 -5.22 25.78
C MET A 141 4.43 -5.91 25.99
N LEU A 142 4.43 -7.17 26.43
CA LEU A 142 5.65 -7.95 26.65
C LEU A 142 5.74 -9.10 25.63
N PRO A 143 6.90 -9.34 24.99
CA PRO A 143 7.03 -10.41 24.02
C PRO A 143 6.90 -11.78 24.68
N ALA A 144 6.04 -12.63 24.13
CA ALA A 144 5.94 -14.04 24.45
C ALA A 144 7.09 -14.82 23.80
N LYS A 145 7.49 -15.93 24.45
CA LYS A 145 8.45 -16.87 23.87
C LYS A 145 7.70 -17.87 23.00
N THR A 146 7.56 -17.57 21.71
CA THR A 146 6.85 -18.42 20.76
C THR A 146 7.81 -19.05 19.75
N GLU A 147 8.34 -20.24 20.08
CA GLU A 147 9.33 -20.96 19.26
C GLU A 147 8.82 -21.32 17.86
N ALA A 148 7.51 -21.42 17.67
CA ALA A 148 6.93 -21.74 16.37
C ALA A 148 7.26 -20.69 15.31
N PHE A 149 7.28 -19.41 15.67
CA PHE A 149 7.51 -18.32 14.73
C PHE A 149 8.95 -18.27 14.22
N ASN A 150 9.92 -18.63 15.08
CA ASN A 150 11.34 -18.68 14.73
C ASN A 150 11.64 -19.63 13.57
N ARG A 151 10.84 -20.69 13.41
CA ARG A 151 11.01 -21.68 12.34
C ARG A 151 10.63 -21.15 10.96
N ASP A 152 9.83 -20.09 10.92
CA ASP A 152 9.28 -19.49 9.72
C ASP A 152 9.89 -18.10 9.44
N ASN A 153 11.06 -17.79 10.00
CA ASN A 153 11.75 -16.51 9.78
C ASN A 153 12.05 -16.22 8.30
N TYR A 154 12.17 -17.24 7.45
CA TYR A 154 12.36 -17.10 6.00
C TYR A 154 11.10 -16.63 5.24
N LEU A 155 9.99 -16.37 5.93
CA LEU A 155 8.73 -15.90 5.36
C LEU A 155 8.54 -14.38 5.54
N GLU A 156 8.00 -13.75 4.50
CA GLU A 156 7.46 -12.38 4.52
C GLU A 156 5.97 -12.44 4.93
N ILE A 157 5.61 -11.81 6.05
CA ILE A 157 4.23 -11.88 6.57
C ILE A 157 3.45 -10.62 6.21
N VAL A 158 2.45 -10.77 5.33
CA VAL A 158 1.72 -9.62 4.75
C VAL A 158 0.32 -9.41 5.33
N ASP A 159 -0.32 -10.45 5.86
CA ASP A 159 -1.55 -10.30 6.65
C ASP A 159 -1.68 -11.41 7.69
N ALA A 160 -2.46 -11.15 8.75
CA ALA A 160 -2.64 -12.07 9.87
C ALA A 160 -4.01 -11.89 10.53
N ILE A 161 -4.60 -12.99 11.01
CA ILE A 161 -5.85 -12.97 11.77
C ILE A 161 -5.81 -13.98 12.92
N PHE A 162 -6.41 -13.61 14.05
CA PHE A 162 -6.75 -14.53 15.12
C PHE A 162 -8.19 -15.03 14.98
N PHE A 163 -8.39 -16.33 15.15
CA PHE A 163 -9.71 -16.97 15.17
C PHE A 163 -9.60 -18.37 15.77
N ASP A 164 -10.72 -18.91 16.26
CA ASP A 164 -10.82 -20.28 16.75
C ASP A 164 -11.02 -21.23 15.55
N ALA A 165 -9.97 -21.95 15.14
CA ALA A 165 -9.94 -22.73 13.91
C ALA A 165 -10.50 -24.15 14.09
N ASP A 166 -10.35 -24.73 15.28
CA ASP A 166 -10.81 -26.09 15.60
C ASP A 166 -11.99 -26.14 16.59
N ASN A 167 -12.52 -24.98 16.97
CA ASN A 167 -13.68 -24.80 17.84
C ASN A 167 -13.41 -25.27 19.29
N ASP A 168 -12.20 -25.07 19.79
CA ASP A 168 -11.80 -25.36 21.17
C ASP A 168 -11.85 -24.14 22.12
N LYS A 169 -12.13 -22.95 21.56
CA LYS A 169 -12.27 -21.63 22.19
C LYS A 169 -10.98 -20.92 22.54
N ASP A 170 -9.83 -21.40 22.13
CA ASP A 170 -8.63 -20.57 22.09
C ASP A 170 -8.51 -19.86 20.72
N LEU A 171 -7.63 -18.85 20.66
CA LEU A 171 -7.38 -18.14 19.42
C LEU A 171 -6.16 -18.73 18.73
N ASP A 172 -6.40 -19.39 17.59
CA ASP A 172 -5.39 -19.77 16.62
C ASP A 172 -5.01 -18.59 15.74
N LEU A 173 -3.85 -18.68 15.10
CA LEU A 173 -3.31 -17.63 14.25
C LEU A 173 -3.14 -18.14 12.82
N TYR A 174 -3.87 -17.54 11.88
CA TYR A 174 -3.62 -17.73 10.45
C TYR A 174 -2.87 -16.53 9.90
N VAL A 175 -1.76 -16.79 9.23
CA VAL A 175 -0.95 -15.77 8.56
C VAL A 175 -0.79 -16.12 7.10
N VAL A 176 -0.78 -15.08 6.27
CA VAL A 176 -0.54 -15.20 4.85
C VAL A 176 0.79 -14.59 4.49
N THR A 177 1.42 -15.18 3.48
CA THR A 177 2.77 -14.82 3.06
C THR A 177 2.77 -14.26 1.64
N GLY A 178 3.59 -13.24 1.38
CA GLY A 178 3.64 -12.62 0.07
C GLY A 178 4.96 -11.90 -0.16
N SER A 179 5.65 -12.23 -1.26
CA SER A 179 6.77 -11.44 -1.74
C SER A 179 6.87 -11.60 -3.26
N ASN A 180 7.21 -10.50 -3.94
CA ASN A 180 7.46 -10.52 -5.39
C ASN A 180 8.86 -11.09 -5.74
N GLU A 181 9.55 -11.68 -4.77
CA GLU A 181 10.83 -12.37 -4.96
C GLU A 181 10.68 -13.74 -5.61
N TYR A 182 9.53 -14.39 -5.41
CA TYR A 182 9.39 -15.81 -5.62
C TYR A 182 8.47 -16.16 -6.79
N ASP A 183 8.65 -17.37 -7.31
CA ASP A 183 7.71 -17.99 -8.24
C ASP A 183 6.44 -18.46 -7.51
N PRO A 184 5.28 -18.53 -8.18
CA PRO A 184 3.99 -18.81 -7.54
C PRO A 184 3.90 -20.12 -6.74
N ASP A 185 4.77 -21.10 -7.01
CA ASP A 185 4.77 -22.40 -6.33
C ASP A 185 5.82 -22.51 -5.20
N ALA A 186 6.55 -21.42 -4.93
CA ALA A 186 7.61 -21.37 -3.95
C ALA A 186 7.08 -21.64 -2.52
N PRO A 187 7.81 -22.38 -1.68
CA PRO A 187 7.39 -22.67 -0.31
C PRO A 187 7.28 -21.42 0.58
N GLN A 188 7.94 -20.33 0.22
CA GLN A 188 7.88 -19.03 0.88
C GLN A 188 6.52 -18.34 0.74
N LEU A 189 5.75 -18.70 -0.29
CA LEU A 189 4.41 -18.13 -0.53
C LEU A 189 3.30 -18.99 0.07
N ARG A 190 3.66 -20.03 0.85
CA ARG A 190 2.67 -20.87 1.52
C ARG A 190 2.29 -20.24 2.84
N ASP A 191 1.00 -20.02 3.02
CA ASP A 191 0.41 -19.55 4.27
C ASP A 191 0.68 -20.51 5.44
N ARG A 192 0.51 -20.02 6.68
CA ARG A 192 0.71 -20.79 7.90
C ARG A 192 -0.53 -20.68 8.79
N LEU A 193 -0.99 -21.82 9.29
CA LEU A 193 -1.90 -21.88 10.42
C LEU A 193 -1.09 -22.32 11.64
N TYR A 194 -1.10 -21.48 12.67
CA TYR A 194 -0.50 -21.77 13.95
C TYR A 194 -1.64 -22.11 14.93
N MET A 195 -1.66 -23.36 15.39
CA MET A 195 -2.63 -23.80 16.38
C MET A 195 -2.15 -23.45 17.77
N ASN A 196 -2.97 -22.79 18.57
CA ASN A 196 -2.68 -22.49 19.97
C ASN A 196 -2.84 -23.79 20.80
N ASP A 197 -2.22 -23.84 21.99
CA ASP A 197 -2.21 -25.03 22.83
C ASP A 197 -3.20 -24.98 24.00
N GLY A 198 -4.03 -23.94 24.05
CA GLY A 198 -5.02 -23.68 25.09
C GLY A 198 -4.46 -23.41 26.49
N LYS A 199 -3.12 -23.33 26.67
CA LYS A 199 -2.50 -23.20 28.01
C LYS A 199 -2.27 -21.75 28.45
N GLY A 200 -2.74 -20.78 27.67
CA GLY A 200 -2.66 -19.36 28.01
C GLY A 200 -1.23 -18.80 28.06
N LYS A 201 -0.30 -19.41 27.31
CA LYS A 201 1.11 -19.00 27.26
C LYS A 201 1.56 -18.50 25.89
N GLY A 202 0.65 -18.43 24.92
CA GLY A 202 0.99 -18.08 23.53
C GLY A 202 1.92 -19.10 22.89
N ASN A 203 1.77 -20.38 23.25
CA ASN A 203 2.49 -21.47 22.61
C ASN A 203 1.71 -21.88 21.37
N TYR A 204 2.40 -22.01 20.24
CA TYR A 204 1.79 -22.40 18.99
C TYR A 204 2.45 -23.62 18.39
N MET A 205 1.70 -24.35 17.57
CA MET A 205 2.18 -25.42 16.71
C MET A 205 1.82 -25.11 15.26
N VAL A 206 2.82 -25.08 14.39
CA VAL A 206 2.60 -24.86 12.96
C VAL A 206 1.92 -26.07 12.31
N GLN A 207 0.84 -25.81 11.58
CA GLN A 207 0.19 -26.75 10.68
C GLN A 207 0.54 -26.37 9.24
N THR A 208 1.07 -27.32 8.50
CA THR A 208 1.41 -27.15 7.08
C THR A 208 0.15 -27.20 6.22
N SER A 209 0.21 -26.60 5.02
CA SER A 209 -0.84 -26.72 4.01
C SER A 209 -1.22 -28.18 3.68
N LYS A 210 -0.28 -29.12 3.81
CA LYS A 210 -0.54 -30.56 3.66
C LYS A 210 -1.39 -31.12 4.79
N GLN A 211 -1.25 -30.62 6.02
CA GLN A 211 -2.01 -31.06 7.19
C GLN A 211 -3.40 -30.43 7.23
N THR A 212 -3.51 -29.15 6.87
CA THR A 212 -4.77 -28.40 6.91
C THR A 212 -5.63 -28.61 5.67
N GLY A 213 -5.01 -28.98 4.54
CA GLY A 213 -5.65 -28.93 3.23
C GLY A 213 -5.84 -27.52 2.68
N PHE A 214 -5.50 -26.48 3.45
CA PHE A 214 -5.50 -25.10 3.01
C PHE A 214 -4.25 -24.83 2.17
N PHE A 215 -4.47 -24.57 0.89
CA PHE A 215 -3.40 -24.25 -0.04
C PHE A 215 -3.85 -23.15 -1.00
N THR A 216 -3.03 -22.11 -1.08
CA THR A 216 -3.13 -21.02 -2.05
C THR A 216 -1.95 -21.15 -3.02
N LYS A 217 -2.23 -21.06 -4.32
CA LYS A 217 -1.19 -21.04 -5.37
C LYS A 217 -0.85 -19.58 -5.68
N GLY A 218 0.41 -19.20 -5.53
CA GLY A 218 0.83 -17.81 -5.63
C GLY A 218 0.66 -17.06 -4.30
N GLN A 219 0.86 -15.75 -4.37
CA GLN A 219 0.88 -14.87 -3.21
C GLN A 219 -0.53 -14.42 -2.80
N VAL A 220 -0.84 -14.59 -1.52
CA VAL A 220 -2.00 -13.96 -0.89
C VAL A 220 -1.53 -12.63 -0.31
N ARG A 221 -2.24 -11.56 -0.61
CA ARG A 221 -1.83 -10.19 -0.28
C ARG A 221 -2.62 -9.61 0.88
N LYS A 222 -3.85 -10.10 1.07
CA LYS A 222 -4.75 -9.61 2.11
C LYS A 222 -5.80 -10.64 2.45
N MET A 223 -6.29 -10.58 3.68
CA MET A 223 -7.44 -11.33 4.15
C MET A 223 -8.58 -10.39 4.50
N ARG A 224 -9.82 -10.88 4.38
CA ARG A 224 -10.99 -10.25 4.96
C ARG A 224 -11.88 -11.29 5.58
N VAL A 225 -12.24 -11.08 6.84
CA VAL A 225 -13.33 -11.81 7.47
C VAL A 225 -14.65 -11.20 6.99
N ILE A 226 -15.53 -12.04 6.46
CA ILE A 226 -16.88 -11.66 6.03
C ILE A 226 -17.92 -12.47 6.80
N ASN A 227 -19.14 -11.95 6.87
CA ASN A 227 -20.29 -12.72 7.34
C ASN A 227 -20.91 -13.45 6.14
N GLY A 228 -20.76 -14.77 6.12
CA GLY A 228 -21.38 -15.66 5.16
C GLY A 228 -22.88 -15.84 5.38
N LEU A 229 -23.52 -16.55 4.44
CA LEU A 229 -24.95 -16.85 4.51
C LEU A 229 -25.24 -17.70 5.76
N GLY A 230 -26.27 -17.31 6.52
CA GLY A 230 -26.65 -17.99 7.77
C GLY A 230 -25.82 -17.57 8.99
N GLY A 231 -25.06 -16.46 8.93
CA GLY A 231 -24.37 -15.88 10.09
C GLY A 231 -23.04 -16.54 10.43
N LYS A 232 -22.53 -17.45 9.58
CA LYS A 232 -21.19 -18.02 9.72
C LYS A 232 -20.15 -16.97 9.33
N LYS A 233 -19.05 -16.88 10.07
CA LYS A 233 -17.89 -16.08 9.63
C LYS A 233 -17.10 -16.89 8.60
N GLU A 234 -16.72 -16.25 7.50
CA GLU A 234 -15.90 -16.82 6.44
C GLU A 234 -14.64 -15.95 6.26
N VAL A 235 -13.50 -16.56 5.95
CA VAL A 235 -12.26 -15.84 5.64
C VAL A 235 -12.08 -15.83 4.12
N VAL A 236 -12.11 -14.64 3.52
CA VAL A 236 -11.82 -14.43 2.10
C VAL A 236 -10.37 -14.03 1.95
N LEU A 237 -9.65 -14.79 1.12
CA LEU A 237 -8.27 -14.50 0.72
C LEU A 237 -8.30 -13.66 -0.55
N ILE A 238 -7.60 -12.53 -0.52
CA ILE A 238 -7.43 -11.62 -1.66
C ILE A 238 -6.04 -11.89 -2.22
N MET A 239 -6.01 -12.39 -3.46
CA MET A 239 -4.80 -12.74 -4.19
C MET A 239 -4.64 -11.78 -5.36
N ASP A 240 -3.44 -11.23 -5.52
CA ASP A 240 -3.14 -10.46 -6.72
C ASP A 240 -2.69 -11.42 -7.82
N LEU A 241 -3.52 -11.51 -8.84
CA LEU A 241 -3.22 -12.26 -10.05
C LEU A 241 -2.57 -11.32 -11.08
N ILE A 242 -1.24 -11.28 -11.07
CA ILE A 242 -0.47 -10.53 -12.08
C ILE A 242 -0.31 -11.43 -13.31
N ILE A 243 -0.98 -11.07 -14.41
CA ILE A 243 -0.88 -11.79 -15.69
C ILE A 243 -0.22 -10.86 -16.69
N ASN A 244 0.94 -11.27 -17.19
CA ASN A 244 1.63 -10.56 -18.25
C ASN A 244 1.00 -10.97 -19.60
N ILE A 245 0.13 -10.11 -20.13
CA ILE A 245 -0.61 -10.37 -21.36
C ILE A 245 0.03 -9.51 -22.45
N PRO A 246 0.52 -10.09 -23.55
CA PRO A 246 0.97 -9.31 -24.70
C PRO A 246 -0.14 -8.34 -25.15
N ASP A 247 0.20 -7.09 -25.49
CA ASP A 247 -0.79 -6.04 -25.84
C ASP A 247 -1.85 -6.50 -26.85
N LYS A 248 -1.46 -7.35 -27.80
CA LYS A 248 -2.33 -7.92 -28.84
C LYS A 248 -3.43 -8.86 -28.30
N GLU A 249 -3.24 -9.42 -27.11
CA GLU A 249 -4.11 -10.41 -26.45
C GLU A 249 -4.93 -9.80 -25.29
N ALA A 250 -4.58 -8.59 -24.84
CA ALA A 250 -5.27 -7.91 -23.73
C ALA A 250 -6.79 -7.73 -23.93
N PRO A 251 -7.29 -7.37 -25.13
CA PRO A 251 -8.74 -7.25 -25.35
C PRO A 251 -9.49 -8.58 -25.19
N PHE A 252 -8.89 -9.68 -25.67
CA PHE A 252 -9.46 -11.02 -25.54
C PHE A 252 -9.47 -11.47 -24.07
N PHE A 253 -8.39 -11.21 -23.35
CA PHE A 253 -8.29 -11.57 -21.94
C PHE A 253 -9.31 -10.79 -21.08
N LEU A 254 -9.52 -9.50 -21.35
CA LEU A 254 -10.55 -8.71 -20.68
C LEU A 254 -11.97 -9.24 -20.93
N GLU A 255 -12.26 -9.70 -22.15
CA GLU A 255 -13.54 -10.36 -22.47
C GLU A 255 -13.69 -11.72 -21.78
N LEU A 256 -12.60 -12.48 -21.64
CA LEU A 256 -12.60 -13.73 -20.88
C LEU A 256 -12.89 -13.47 -19.38
N LEU A 257 -12.27 -12.45 -18.80
CA LEU A 257 -12.48 -12.10 -17.39
C LEU A 257 -13.94 -11.77 -17.05
N LYS A 258 -14.64 -11.08 -17.96
CA LYS A 258 -16.07 -10.75 -17.79
C LYS A 258 -16.99 -11.97 -17.80
N LYS A 259 -16.52 -13.13 -18.25
CA LYS A 259 -17.29 -14.39 -18.25
C LYS A 259 -17.23 -15.14 -16.92
N PHE A 260 -16.37 -14.74 -15.98
CA PHE A 260 -16.33 -15.31 -14.65
C PHE A 260 -17.26 -14.54 -13.72
N ASP A 261 -18.30 -15.20 -13.22
CA ASP A 261 -19.36 -14.59 -12.38
C ASP A 261 -18.85 -14.00 -11.06
N PHE A 262 -17.62 -14.33 -10.65
CA PHE A 262 -16.95 -13.85 -9.45
C PHE A 262 -15.96 -12.70 -9.69
N VAL A 263 -15.77 -12.24 -10.94
CA VAL A 263 -14.87 -11.13 -11.30
C VAL A 263 -15.68 -9.88 -11.62
N LYS A 264 -15.51 -8.81 -10.82
CA LYS A 264 -16.07 -7.47 -11.11
C LYS A 264 -14.99 -6.56 -11.70
N VAL A 265 -15.03 -6.34 -13.01
CA VAL A 265 -14.16 -5.37 -13.69
C VAL A 265 -14.76 -3.97 -13.52
N LYS A 266 -14.12 -3.10 -12.73
CA LYS A 266 -14.51 -1.69 -12.60
C LYS A 266 -13.69 -0.85 -13.58
N GLN A 267 -14.34 -0.26 -14.58
CA GLN A 267 -13.71 0.71 -15.45
C GLN A 267 -13.48 1.99 -14.63
N THR A 268 -12.23 2.37 -14.40
CA THR A 268 -11.88 3.60 -13.67
C THR A 268 -11.69 4.75 -14.65
N GLU A 269 -12.33 5.89 -14.37
CA GLU A 269 -12.40 7.08 -15.24
C GLU A 269 -11.08 7.86 -15.39
N ASN A 270 -9.92 7.29 -15.07
CA ASN A 270 -8.63 7.94 -15.30
C ASN A 270 -8.14 7.68 -16.74
N ALA A 271 -8.84 8.28 -17.70
CA ALA A 271 -8.57 8.21 -19.13
C ALA A 271 -7.20 8.78 -19.56
N GLN A 272 -6.54 9.59 -18.72
CA GLN A 272 -5.28 10.26 -19.09
C GLN A 272 -4.07 9.31 -19.22
N VAL A 273 -4.03 8.22 -18.44
CA VAL A 273 -2.93 7.23 -18.52
C VAL A 273 -3.09 6.35 -19.76
N LEU A 274 -4.34 6.04 -20.14
CA LEU A 274 -4.65 5.24 -21.32
C LEU A 274 -4.46 6.03 -22.61
N GLU A 275 -4.80 7.33 -22.66
CA GLU A 275 -4.58 8.17 -23.84
C GLU A 275 -3.09 8.36 -24.16
N GLY A 276 -2.23 8.51 -23.14
CA GLY A 276 -0.78 8.61 -23.33
C GLY A 276 -0.15 7.33 -23.89
N LEU A 277 -0.62 6.18 -23.42
CA LEU A 277 -0.21 4.86 -23.92
C LEU A 277 -0.74 4.59 -25.33
N GLU A 278 -2.01 4.91 -25.61
CA GLU A 278 -2.60 4.76 -26.94
C GLU A 278 -1.94 5.67 -27.99
N SER A 279 -1.60 6.90 -27.62
CA SER A 279 -0.87 7.83 -28.49
C SER A 279 0.54 7.30 -28.84
N SER A 280 1.26 6.80 -27.82
CA SER A 280 2.59 6.22 -27.98
C SER A 280 2.56 4.95 -28.84
N LEU A 281 1.54 4.11 -28.65
CA LEU A 281 1.34 2.88 -29.44
C LEU A 281 0.96 3.19 -30.90
N LYS A 282 0.13 4.21 -31.16
CA LYS A 282 -0.19 4.67 -32.51
C LYS A 282 1.04 5.21 -33.25
N GLN A 283 1.91 5.96 -32.56
CA GLN A 283 3.18 6.42 -33.13
C GLN A 283 4.12 5.26 -33.46
N MET A 284 4.29 4.31 -32.53
CA MET A 284 5.13 3.12 -32.77
C MET A 284 4.63 2.25 -33.92
N LYS A 285 3.30 2.08 -34.03
CA LYS A 285 2.68 1.32 -35.12
C LYS A 285 2.90 2.00 -36.47
N SER A 286 2.74 3.31 -36.53
CA SER A 286 2.96 4.09 -37.76
C SER A 286 4.42 4.14 -38.19
N MET A 287 5.37 4.10 -37.24
CA MET A 287 6.81 3.95 -37.54
C MET A 287 7.15 2.56 -38.09
N ARG A 288 6.50 1.52 -37.58
CA ARG A 288 6.71 0.13 -38.03
C ARG A 288 6.12 -0.13 -39.42
N GLU A 289 5.03 0.56 -39.76
CA GLU A 289 4.39 0.53 -41.08
C GLU A 289 5.09 1.44 -42.12
N GLY A 290 6.20 2.10 -41.75
CA GLY A 290 6.96 2.97 -42.65
C GLY A 290 6.29 4.29 -42.99
N LYS A 291 5.16 4.61 -42.34
CA LYS A 291 4.40 5.87 -42.52
C LYS A 291 4.98 7.04 -41.74
N LEU A 292 5.80 6.76 -40.73
CA LEU A 292 6.56 7.72 -39.95
C LEU A 292 8.03 7.30 -39.92
N ARG A 293 8.95 8.23 -40.19
CA ARG A 293 10.39 7.98 -40.12
C ARG A 293 10.79 7.84 -38.65
N LYS A 294 11.61 6.83 -38.32
CA LYS A 294 12.27 6.78 -37.01
C LYS A 294 13.19 8.00 -36.88
N PRO A 295 13.03 8.83 -35.84
CA PRO A 295 13.97 9.93 -35.61
C PRO A 295 15.36 9.35 -35.35
N SER A 296 16.39 10.01 -35.87
CA SER A 296 17.75 9.61 -35.53
C SER A 296 18.03 9.91 -34.06
N ILE A 297 19.01 9.22 -33.48
CA ILE A 297 19.44 9.48 -32.10
C ILE A 297 19.81 10.97 -31.91
N SER A 298 20.37 11.63 -32.93
CA SER A 298 20.67 13.06 -32.87
C SER A 298 19.43 13.97 -32.89
N GLU A 299 18.32 13.55 -33.51
CA GLU A 299 17.05 14.29 -33.55
C GLU A 299 16.24 14.16 -32.26
N LEU A 300 16.49 13.12 -31.46
CA LEU A 300 15.87 12.91 -30.14
C LEU A 300 16.49 13.79 -29.03
N PHE A 301 17.67 14.37 -29.27
CA PHE A 301 18.42 15.15 -28.28
C PHE A 301 18.64 16.62 -28.67
N TYR A 302 18.25 17.03 -29.89
CA TYR A 302 18.29 18.42 -30.33
C TYR A 302 17.09 18.72 -31.22
N ASN A 303 16.01 19.20 -30.63
CA ASN A 303 15.30 20.39 -31.12
C ASN A 303 14.22 20.78 -30.10
N GLU A 304 14.57 21.89 -29.45
CA GLU A 304 13.87 22.69 -28.45
C GLU A 304 13.61 21.96 -27.13
#